data_AF-A0A8J4T9B6-F1
#
_entry.id   AF-A0A8J4T9B6-F1
#
_cell.length_a   1.000
_cell.length_b   1.000
_cell.length_c   1.000
_cell.angle_alpha   90.00
_cell.angle_beta   90.00
_cell.angle_gamma   90.00
#
_symmetry.space_group_name_H-M   'P 1'
#
loop_
_entity.id
_entity.type
_entity.pdbx_description
1 polymer ?
#
loop_
_entity_poly.entity_id
_entity_poly.type
_entity_poly.pdbx_seq_one_letter_code
_entity_poly.pdbx_strand_id
1 'polypeptide(L)'
;MKWDSIADEAEMSEWHSFLVDIRLLEQVKIPRPFIPMTFTVVDLRMYRLSDASELGYGAAVYVWVGGDDERVMLSILMGKSCVSPIKSVTLVIW
;
A
#
# COMPACT_ATOMS: atom_id res chain seq x y z
N MET A 1 -4.73 26.47 -8.48
CA MET A 1 -6.08 25.94 -8.21
C MET A 1 -6.37 26.07 -6.73
N LYS A 2 -7.61 26.40 -6.35
CA LYS A 2 -8.07 26.28 -4.95
C LYS A 2 -8.53 24.85 -4.74
N TRP A 3 -8.30 24.29 -3.56
CA TRP A 3 -8.70 22.92 -3.23
C TRP A 3 -10.21 22.65 -3.42
N ASP A 4 -11.04 23.68 -3.22
CA ASP A 4 -12.50 23.57 -3.31
C ASP A 4 -13.09 23.93 -4.70
N SER A 5 -12.26 24.13 -5.73
CA SER A 5 -12.79 24.38 -7.08
C SER A 5 -13.24 23.08 -7.75
N ILE A 6 -14.28 23.16 -8.57
CA ILE A 6 -14.75 22.04 -9.39
C ILE A 6 -13.60 21.56 -10.28
N ALA A 7 -13.34 20.26 -10.25
CA ALA A 7 -12.36 19.62 -11.11
C ALA A 7 -12.77 19.79 -12.58
N ASP A 8 -11.80 20.03 -13.45
CA ASP A 8 -12.07 20.17 -14.87
C ASP A 8 -12.40 18.83 -15.52
N GLU A 9 -12.85 18.87 -16.78
CA GLU A 9 -13.28 17.66 -17.50
C GLU A 9 -12.14 16.65 -17.69
N ALA A 10 -10.89 17.13 -17.80
CA ALA A 10 -9.73 16.28 -17.95
C ALA A 10 -9.40 15.55 -16.63
N GLU A 11 -9.38 16.28 -15.52
CA GLU A 11 -9.17 15.73 -14.17
C GLU A 11 -10.26 14.70 -13.81
N MET A 12 -11.52 15.00 -14.14
CA MET A 12 -12.63 14.08 -13.91
C MET A 12 -12.52 12.81 -14.76
N SER A 13 -12.08 12.94 -16.01
CA SER A 13 -11.84 11.79 -16.89
C SER A 13 -10.72 10.90 -16.37
N GLU A 14 -9.60 11.50 -15.93
CA GLU A 14 -8.48 10.78 -15.33
C GLU A 14 -8.90 10.07 -14.04
N TRP A 15 -9.68 10.73 -13.18
CA TRP A 15 -10.23 10.12 -11.97
C TRP A 15 -11.11 8.90 -12.27
N HIS A 16 -11.97 8.97 -13.28
CA HIS A 16 -12.79 7.81 -13.68
C HIS A 16 -11.94 6.68 -14.24
N SER A 17 -10.92 6.98 -15.06
CA SER A 17 -9.98 5.96 -15.53
C SER A 17 -9.27 5.30 -14.36
N PHE A 18 -8.78 6.08 -13.41
CA PHE A 18 -8.14 5.58 -12.20
C PHE A 18 -9.07 4.65 -11.40
N LEU A 19 -10.34 5.01 -11.24
CA LEU A 19 -11.33 4.15 -10.56
C LEU A 19 -11.62 2.82 -11.28
N VAL A 20 -11.42 2.77 -12.60
CA VAL A 20 -11.49 1.52 -13.37
C VAL A 20 -10.19 0.74 -13.18
N ASP A 21 -9.04 1.39 -13.33
CA ASP A 21 -7.72 0.78 -13.25
C ASP A 21 -7.42 0.21 -11.87
N ILE A 22 -7.97 0.81 -10.80
CA ILE A 22 -7.80 0.29 -9.43
C ILE A 22 -8.35 -1.14 -9.29
N ARG A 23 -9.31 -1.56 -10.12
CA ARG A 23 -9.83 -2.93 -10.13
C ARG A 23 -8.80 -3.92 -10.68
N LEU A 24 -7.84 -3.47 -11.48
CA LEU A 24 -6.73 -4.30 -11.95
C LEU A 24 -5.83 -4.76 -10.80
N LEU A 25 -5.87 -4.10 -9.63
CA LEU A 25 -5.15 -4.56 -8.45
C LEU A 25 -5.59 -5.96 -7.99
N GLU A 26 -6.82 -6.38 -8.28
CA GLU A 26 -7.29 -7.75 -8.00
C GLU A 26 -6.50 -8.82 -8.77
N GLN A 27 -5.93 -8.44 -9.91
CA GLN A 27 -5.13 -9.30 -10.77
C GLN A 27 -3.66 -9.33 -10.33
N VAL A 28 -3.22 -8.40 -9.50
CA VAL A 28 -1.84 -8.36 -9.00
C VAL A 28 -1.59 -9.60 -8.13
N LYS A 29 -0.62 -10.41 -8.55
CA LYS A 29 -0.15 -11.58 -7.79
C LYS A 29 1.20 -11.26 -7.17
N ILE A 30 1.28 -11.39 -5.85
CA ILE A 30 2.53 -11.26 -5.13
C ILE A 30 3.17 -12.65 -5.07
N PRO A 31 4.38 -12.85 -5.65
CA PRO A 31 5.03 -14.14 -5.64
C PRO A 31 5.38 -14.58 -4.21
N ARG A 32 5.20 -15.87 -3.94
CA ARG A 32 5.60 -16.55 -2.70
C ARG A 32 6.52 -17.72 -3.11
N PRO A 33 7.78 -17.78 -2.64
CA PRO A 33 8.47 -16.85 -1.74
C PRO A 33 8.73 -15.48 -2.40
N PHE A 34 8.68 -14.41 -1.61
CA PHE A 34 8.88 -13.04 -2.12
C PHE A 34 10.36 -12.74 -2.39
N ILE A 35 11.29 -13.45 -1.75
CA ILE A 35 12.73 -13.41 -2.05
C ILE A 35 13.07 -14.64 -2.92
N PRO A 36 13.58 -14.45 -4.15
CA PRO A 36 14.07 -15.56 -4.95
C PRO A 36 15.24 -16.28 -4.25
N MET A 37 15.32 -17.61 -4.38
CA MET A 37 16.44 -18.37 -3.81
C MET A 37 17.81 -17.98 -4.39
N THR A 38 17.81 -17.38 -5.58
CA THR A 38 19.00 -16.85 -6.26
C THR A 38 19.45 -15.49 -5.74
N PHE A 39 18.71 -14.89 -4.80
CA PHE A 39 19.01 -13.57 -4.26
C PHE A 39 19.80 -13.70 -2.96
N THR A 40 21.04 -13.21 -2.95
CA THR A 40 21.84 -13.09 -1.73
C THR A 40 21.29 -11.96 -0.88
N VAL A 41 20.84 -12.24 0.34
CA VAL A 41 20.32 -11.21 1.25
C VAL A 41 21.47 -10.66 2.09
N VAL A 42 21.78 -9.37 1.92
CA VAL A 42 22.81 -8.64 2.68
C VAL A 42 22.17 -7.81 3.79
N ASP A 43 21.03 -7.18 3.52
CA ASP A 43 20.26 -6.41 4.49
C ASP A 43 18.75 -6.64 4.31
N LEU A 44 18.01 -6.58 5.39
CA LEU A 44 16.56 -6.81 5.41
C LEU A 44 15.90 -5.78 6.32
N ARG A 45 14.98 -5.00 5.75
CA ARG A 45 14.23 -3.97 6.47
C ARG A 45 12.74 -4.16 6.27
N MET A 46 11.97 -3.82 7.29
CA MET A 46 10.53 -3.83 7.23
C MET A 46 10.00 -2.43 7.50
N TYR A 47 9.13 -1.97 6.63
CA TYR A 47 8.43 -0.71 6.77
C TYR A 47 6.96 -0.99 7.02
N ARG A 48 6.42 -0.42 8.09
CA ARG A 48 5.00 -0.50 8.42
C ARG A 48 4.36 0.85 8.17
N LEU A 49 3.30 0.84 7.38
CA LEU A 49 2.38 1.95 7.23
C LEU A 49 1.05 1.55 7.86
N SER A 50 0.47 2.42 8.66
CA SER A 50 -0.87 2.19 9.21
C SER A 50 -1.59 3.51 9.33
N ASP A 51 -2.86 3.50 8.99
CA ASP A 51 -3.77 4.62 9.13
C ASP A 51 -5.09 4.12 9.71
N ALA A 52 -5.77 4.99 10.45
CA ALA A 52 -6.96 4.66 11.17
C ALA A 52 -7.96 5.81 11.10
N SER A 53 -9.21 5.46 10.83
CA SER A 53 -10.36 6.35 10.90
C SER A 53 -11.46 5.71 11.74
N GLU A 54 -12.46 6.49 12.12
CA GLU A 54 -13.64 5.97 12.82
C GLU A 54 -14.37 4.88 12.02
N LEU A 55 -14.28 4.97 10.68
CA LEU A 55 -14.93 4.05 9.75
C LEU A 55 -14.10 2.81 9.44
N GLY A 56 -12.81 2.80 9.77
CA GLY A 56 -11.97 1.62 9.61
C GLY A 56 -10.48 1.84 9.77
N TYR A 57 -9.77 0.73 9.97
CA TYR A 57 -8.31 0.66 10.03
C TYR A 57 -7.71 0.10 8.73
N GLY A 58 -6.59 0.67 8.31
CA GLY A 58 -5.74 0.17 7.24
C GLY A 58 -4.29 0.02 7.71
N ALA A 59 -3.65 -1.09 7.39
CA ALA A 59 -2.23 -1.29 7.62
C ALA A 59 -1.59 -2.10 6.49
N ALA A 60 -0.37 -1.73 6.14
CA ALA A 60 0.47 -2.42 5.17
C ALA A 60 1.89 -2.57 5.71
N VAL A 61 2.49 -3.73 5.46
CA VAL A 61 3.90 -4.02 5.79
C VAL A 61 4.62 -4.32 4.50
N TYR A 62 5.67 -3.56 4.24
CA TYR A 62 6.59 -3.75 3.13
C TYR A 62 7.89 -4.33 3.65
N VAL A 63 8.49 -5.22 2.86
CA VAL A 63 9.84 -5.73 3.09
C VAL A 63 10.75 -5.21 2.00
N TRP A 64 11.83 -4.57 2.44
CA TRP A 64 12.92 -4.12 1.60
C TRP A 64 14.11 -5.04 1.83
N VAL A 65 14.68 -5.55 0.75
CA VAL A 65 15.79 -6.49 0.76
C VAL A 65 16.93 -5.87 -0.02
N GLY A 66 18.04 -5.62 0.66
CA GLY A 66 19.31 -5.24 0.04
C GLY A 66 20.11 -6.50 -0.27
N GLY A 67 20.51 -6.67 -1.51
CA GLY A 67 21.35 -7.77 -1.97
C GLY A 67 22.80 -7.36 -2.18
N ASP A 68 23.58 -8.30 -2.70
CA ASP A 68 24.88 -8.01 -3.29
C ASP A 68 24.72 -7.17 -4.58
N ASP A 69 25.80 -6.49 -4.98
CA ASP A 69 25.86 -5.69 -6.20
C ASP A 69 24.75 -4.63 -6.36
N GLU A 70 24.42 -3.93 -5.27
CA GLU A 70 23.41 -2.86 -5.22
C GLU A 70 21.99 -3.30 -5.62
N ARG A 71 21.72 -4.61 -5.66
CA ARG A 71 20.39 -5.12 -5.95
C ARG A 71 19.44 -4.81 -4.79
N VAL A 72 18.27 -4.29 -5.12
CA VAL A 72 17.24 -3.99 -4.14
C VAL A 72 15.92 -4.59 -4.58
N MET A 73 15.21 -5.21 -3.63
CA MET A 73 13.87 -5.71 -3.84
C MET A 73 12.93 -5.16 -2.78
N LEU A 74 11.79 -4.63 -3.21
CA LEU A 74 10.71 -4.18 -2.34
C LEU A 74 9.46 -5.00 -2.65
N SER A 75 8.87 -5.61 -1.63
CA SER A 75 7.64 -6.39 -1.77
C SER A 75 6.67 -6.10 -0.64
N ILE A 76 5.37 -6.16 -0.91
CA ILE A 76 4.36 -6.10 0.15
C ILE A 76 4.26 -7.47 0.81
N LEU A 77 4.52 -7.51 2.11
CA LEU A 77 4.48 -8.74 2.90
C LEU A 77 3.04 -9.08 3.31
N MET A 78 2.31 -8.06 3.78
CA MET A 78 0.95 -8.17 4.27
C MET A 78 0.23 -6.81 4.20
N GLY A 79 -1.07 -6.85 3.89
CA GLY A 79 -1.98 -5.73 4.07
C GLY A 79 -3.23 -6.18 4.81
N LYS A 80 -3.81 -5.30 5.63
CA LYS A 80 -5.09 -5.49 6.30
C LYS A 80 -5.88 -4.19 6.24
N SER A 81 -7.08 -4.23 5.68
CA SER A 81 -7.97 -3.08 5.55
C SER A 81 -9.37 -3.42 6.07
N CYS A 82 -10.23 -2.41 6.20
CA CYS A 82 -11.67 -2.55 6.45
C CYS A 82 -12.04 -3.30 7.75
N VAL A 83 -11.31 -3.05 8.84
CA VAL A 83 -11.77 -3.46 10.17
C VAL A 83 -12.55 -2.28 10.75
N SER A 84 -13.88 -2.31 10.70
CA SER A 84 -14.70 -1.32 11.41
C SER A 84 -14.74 -1.69 12.90
N PRO A 85 -14.35 -0.78 13.81
CA PRO A 85 -14.46 -1.06 15.24
C PRO A 85 -15.93 -1.11 15.66
N ILE A 86 -16.38 -2.27 16.17
CA ILE A 86 -17.75 -2.48 16.68
C ILE A 86 -18.10 -1.52 17.85
N LYS A 87 -17.08 -0.96 18.51
CA LYS A 87 -17.20 0.03 19.58
C LYS A 87 -16.28 1.21 19.27
N SER A 88 -16.69 2.43 19.60
CA SER A 88 -15.83 3.61 19.47
C SER A 88 -14.51 3.39 20.23
N VAL A 89 -13.39 3.50 19.51
CA VAL A 89 -12.03 3.42 20.07
C VAL A 89 -11.33 4.72 19.77
N THR A 90 -10.64 5.29 20.76
CA THR A 90 -9.78 6.45 20.55
C THR A 90 -8.66 6.09 19.58
N LEU A 91 -8.58 6.82 18.46
CA LEU A 91 -7.52 6.68 17.48
C LEU A 91 -6.28 7.40 18.01
N VAL A 92 -5.19 6.65 18.24
CA VAL A 92 -3.93 7.22 18.71
C VAL A 92 -2.97 7.28 17.52
N ILE A 93 -2.61 8.48 17.09
CA ILE A 93 -1.65 8.75 16.03
C ILE A 93 -0.33 9.13 16.73
N TRP A 94 0.75 8.37 16.49
CA TRP A 94 2.10 8.66 16.99
C TRP A 94 2.92 9.37 15.93
#